data_AF-A0A1X7STG7-F1
#
_entry.id   AF-A0A1X7STG7-F1
#
_cell.length_a   1.000
_cell.length_b   1.000
_cell.length_c   1.000
_cell.angle_alpha   90.00
_cell.angle_beta   90.00
_cell.angle_gamma   90.00
#
_symmetry.space_group_name_H-M   'P 1'
#
loop_
_entity.id
_entity.type
_entity.pdbx_description
1 polymer ?
#
loop_
_entity_poly.entity_id
_entity_poly.type
_entity_poly.pdbx_seq_one_letter_code
_entity_poly.pdbx_strand_id
1 'polypeptide(L)'
;MEGELEVYQPVKRDYHSTVQVGDYLYMWGGSQDDLPGVHNNEKKKSMCSVVEVCHVPTGEWVQKPTTGDPPLGVYGCAAAVIRNEIFFFGGDCGHDKCFHNSLYSFNVDTFNWKELSPTTSHHGPMMKTGSSMIAIK
;
A
#
# COMPACT_ATOMS: atom_id res chain seq x y z
N MET A 1 -25.15 -30.18 5.31
CA MET A 1 -23.82 -29.90 4.74
C MET A 1 -23.48 -28.49 5.17
N GLU A 2 -22.68 -28.37 6.22
CA GLU A 2 -22.08 -27.10 6.60
C GLU A 2 -20.96 -26.85 5.59
N GLY A 3 -21.10 -25.82 4.76
CA GLY A 3 -20.03 -25.40 3.87
C GLY A 3 -18.92 -24.81 4.73
N GLU A 4 -17.69 -25.31 4.58
CA GLU A 4 -16.52 -24.67 5.17
C GLU A 4 -16.49 -23.21 4.72
N LEU A 5 -16.54 -22.28 5.68
CA LEU A 5 -16.34 -20.87 5.38
C LEU A 5 -14.91 -20.71 4.85
N GLU A 6 -14.79 -20.38 3.58
CA GLU A 6 -13.50 -20.15 2.94
C GLU A 6 -12.81 -18.95 3.63
N VAL A 7 -11.76 -19.22 4.39
CA VAL A 7 -10.97 -18.19 5.07
C VAL A 7 -10.25 -17.38 4.00
N TYR A 8 -10.51 -16.07 3.96
CA TYR A 8 -9.90 -15.17 2.98
C TYR A 8 -8.36 -15.26 3.02
N GLN A 9 -7.73 -15.25 1.84
CA GLN A 9 -6.28 -15.17 1.67
C GLN A 9 -5.94 -14.06 0.66
N PRO A 10 -4.91 -13.23 0.91
CA PRO A 10 -4.48 -12.23 -0.05
C PRO A 10 -4.04 -12.84 -1.38
N VAL A 11 -4.34 -12.14 -2.47
CA VAL A 11 -3.82 -12.48 -3.80
C VAL A 11 -2.29 -12.47 -3.81
N LYS A 12 -1.69 -13.48 -4.48
CA LYS A 12 -0.23 -13.57 -4.70
C LYS A 12 0.32 -12.25 -5.27
N ARG A 13 1.41 -11.76 -4.67
CA ARG A 13 2.03 -10.49 -5.07
C ARG A 13 3.48 -10.40 -4.63
N ASP A 14 4.28 -9.61 -5.34
CA ASP A 14 5.65 -9.23 -4.97
C ASP A 14 5.79 -7.70 -4.84
N TYR A 15 6.91 -7.21 -4.31
CA TYR A 15 7.17 -5.77 -4.08
C TYR A 15 6.10 -5.02 -3.28
N HIS A 16 5.27 -5.72 -2.50
CA HIS A 16 4.31 -5.13 -1.59
C HIS A 16 5.03 -4.58 -0.35
N SER A 17 4.38 -3.63 0.33
CA SER A 17 4.83 -3.11 1.62
C SER A 17 4.02 -3.73 2.74
N THR A 18 4.69 -4.07 3.84
CA THR A 18 4.03 -4.52 5.08
C THR A 18 4.51 -3.73 6.28
N VAL A 19 3.60 -3.37 7.18
CA VAL A 19 3.93 -2.78 8.48
C VAL A 19 3.00 -3.31 9.57
N GLN A 20 3.47 -3.35 10.81
CA GLN A 20 2.67 -3.76 11.96
C GLN A 20 2.21 -2.54 12.77
N VAL A 21 0.93 -2.50 13.14
CA VAL A 21 0.35 -1.54 14.08
C VAL A 21 -0.45 -2.32 15.13
N GLY A 22 0.01 -2.31 16.38
CA GLY A 22 -0.57 -3.17 17.43
C GLY A 22 -0.48 -4.65 17.04
N ASP A 23 -1.60 -5.36 17.16
CA ASP A 23 -1.71 -6.79 16.82
C ASP A 23 -2.03 -7.05 15.34
N TYR A 24 -2.04 -6.00 14.50
CA TYR A 24 -2.41 -6.11 13.09
C TYR A 24 -1.24 -5.81 12.16
N LEU A 25 -1.05 -6.67 11.16
CA LEU A 25 -0.15 -6.44 10.03
C LEU A 25 -0.96 -5.90 8.86
N TYR A 26 -0.54 -4.77 8.30
CA TYR A 26 -1.14 -4.13 7.14
C TYR A 26 -0.25 -4.36 5.93
N MET A 27 -0.82 -4.84 4.83
CA MET A 27 -0.13 -5.04 3.57
C MET A 27 -0.81 -4.25 2.45
N TRP A 28 -0.02 -3.46 1.74
CA TRP A 28 -0.51 -2.65 0.62
C TRP A 28 0.45 -2.69 -0.57
N GLY A 29 -0.12 -2.53 -1.75
CA GLY A 29 0.59 -2.48 -3.02
C GLY A 29 1.17 -3.82 -3.46
N GLY A 30 2.19 -3.75 -4.31
CA GLY A 30 2.83 -4.88 -4.95
C GLY A 30 2.20 -5.30 -6.28
N SER A 31 2.99 -5.98 -7.11
CA SER A 31 2.56 -6.49 -8.42
C SER A 31 1.59 -7.65 -8.24
N GLN A 32 0.52 -7.66 -9.02
CA GLN A 32 -0.50 -8.71 -9.02
C GLN A 32 -0.87 -9.02 -10.47
N ASP A 33 -1.24 -10.26 -10.78
CA ASP A 33 -1.52 -10.71 -12.16
C ASP A 33 -2.54 -9.81 -12.89
N ASP A 34 -3.57 -9.35 -12.19
CA ASP A 34 -4.66 -8.56 -12.78
C ASP A 34 -4.43 -7.03 -12.77
N LEU A 35 -3.36 -6.57 -12.11
CA LEU A 35 -3.10 -5.15 -11.91
C LEU A 35 -2.57 -4.52 -13.20
N PRO A 36 -3.27 -3.51 -13.76
CA PRO A 36 -2.86 -2.91 -15.04
C PRO A 36 -1.50 -2.18 -14.95
N GLY A 37 -0.58 -2.53 -15.86
CA GLY A 37 0.69 -1.82 -16.08
C GLY A 37 0.54 -0.48 -16.82
N VAL A 38 -0.49 0.30 -16.49
CA VAL A 38 -0.72 1.66 -17.01
C VAL A 38 -0.51 2.67 -15.90
N HIS A 39 -0.19 3.93 -16.27
CA HIS A 39 0.06 4.98 -15.29
C HIS A 39 -1.09 5.12 -14.27
N ASN A 40 -2.31 5.34 -14.77
CA ASN A 40 -3.53 5.39 -13.97
C ASN A 40 -4.77 5.04 -14.81
N ASN A 41 -5.70 4.28 -14.25
CA ASN A 41 -7.06 4.06 -14.76
C ASN A 41 -7.99 3.58 -13.63
N GLU A 42 -9.29 3.50 -13.89
CA GLU A 42 -10.28 3.09 -12.88
C GLU A 42 -10.06 1.68 -12.33
N LYS A 43 -9.65 0.71 -13.18
CA LYS A 43 -9.37 -0.66 -12.73
C LYS A 43 -8.21 -0.69 -11.72
N LYS A 44 -7.11 -0.02 -12.03
CA LYS A 44 -5.94 0.08 -11.16
C LYS A 44 -6.28 0.80 -9.86
N LYS A 45 -7.00 1.92 -9.95
CA LYS A 45 -7.48 2.66 -8.78
C LYS A 45 -8.31 1.75 -7.88
N SER A 46 -9.31 1.06 -8.44
CA SER A 46 -10.14 0.11 -7.70
C SER A 46 -9.34 -0.99 -7.00
N MET A 47 -8.34 -1.57 -7.69
CA MET A 47 -7.48 -2.61 -7.10
C MET A 47 -6.51 -2.07 -6.03
N CYS A 48 -6.15 -0.80 -6.08
CA CYS A 48 -5.26 -0.17 -5.08
C CYS A 48 -6.04 0.45 -3.91
N SER A 49 -7.36 0.59 -4.02
CA SER A 49 -8.25 1.12 -2.98
C SER A 49 -8.64 0.08 -1.92
N VAL A 50 -7.80 -0.93 -1.70
CA VAL A 50 -7.95 -1.95 -0.64
C VAL A 50 -6.62 -2.15 0.09
N VAL A 51 -6.69 -2.52 1.37
CA VAL A 51 -5.54 -2.92 2.19
C VAL A 51 -5.83 -4.30 2.77
N GLU A 52 -4.85 -5.19 2.73
CA GLU A 52 -4.94 -6.48 3.39
C GLU A 52 -4.52 -6.31 4.85
N VAL A 53 -5.31 -6.87 5.77
CA VAL A 53 -5.09 -6.76 7.21
C VAL A 53 -5.05 -8.16 7.81
N CYS A 54 -3.96 -8.50 8.47
CA CYS A 54 -3.81 -9.75 9.20
C CYS A 54 -3.85 -9.48 10.70
N HIS A 55 -4.71 -10.19 11.42
CA HIS A 55 -4.63 -10.25 12.86
C HIS A 55 -3.52 -11.24 13.24
N VAL A 56 -2.37 -10.72 13.68
CA VAL A 56 -1.14 -11.51 13.88
C VAL A 56 -1.33 -12.69 14.86
N PRO A 57 -2.04 -12.54 16.00
CA PRO A 57 -2.25 -13.66 16.91
C PRO A 57 -3.04 -14.84 16.32
N THR A 58 -4.02 -14.59 15.44
CA THR A 58 -4.84 -15.66 14.84
C THR A 58 -4.38 -16.06 13.44
N GLY A 59 -3.58 -15.22 12.77
CA GLY A 59 -3.18 -15.39 11.39
C GLY A 59 -4.31 -15.14 10.38
N GLU A 60 -5.46 -14.63 10.83
CA GLU A 60 -6.63 -14.39 9.99
C GLU A 60 -6.46 -13.13 9.16
N TRP A 61 -6.68 -13.25 7.85
CA TRP A 61 -6.61 -12.16 6.90
C TRP A 61 -8.01 -11.65 6.55
N VAL A 62 -8.11 -10.34 6.39
CA VAL A 62 -9.28 -9.68 5.81
C VAL A 62 -8.83 -8.60 4.84
N GLN A 63 -9.55 -8.45 3.73
CA GLN A 63 -9.40 -7.30 2.85
C GLN A 63 -10.32 -6.18 3.30
N LYS A 64 -9.78 -4.96 3.40
CA LYS A 64 -10.55 -3.78 3.81
C LYS A 64 -10.57 -2.74 2.69
N PRO A 65 -11.75 -2.26 2.25
CA PRO A 65 -11.82 -1.12 1.35
C PRO A 65 -11.30 0.13 2.04
N THR A 66 -10.73 1.03 1.24
CA THR A 66 -10.17 2.31 1.71
C THR A 66 -10.89 3.48 1.08
N THR A 67 -10.71 4.66 1.67
CA THR A 67 -11.24 5.93 1.15
C THR A 67 -10.09 6.91 0.85
N GLY A 68 -10.39 7.97 0.09
CA GLY A 68 -9.35 8.85 -0.44
C GLY A 68 -8.67 8.25 -1.67
N ASP A 69 -7.57 8.86 -2.09
CA ASP A 69 -6.81 8.42 -3.26
C ASP A 69 -5.51 7.72 -2.80
N PRO A 70 -5.34 6.42 -3.08
CA PRO A 70 -4.10 5.72 -2.74
C PRO A 70 -2.93 6.17 -3.64
N PRO A 71 -1.67 5.95 -3.21
CA PRO A 71 -0.49 6.28 -4.01
C PRO A 71 -0.47 5.56 -5.37
N LEU A 72 0.06 6.21 -6.40
CA LEU A 72 0.31 5.59 -7.71
C LEU A 72 1.58 4.71 -7.74
N GLY A 73 2.55 4.96 -6.85
CA GLY A 73 3.77 4.17 -6.71
C GLY A 73 3.51 2.84 -6.01
N VAL A 74 2.76 1.94 -6.66
CA VAL A 74 2.24 0.71 -6.07
C VAL A 74 3.34 -0.32 -5.76
N TYR A 75 4.45 -0.31 -6.50
CA TYR A 75 5.50 -1.33 -6.37
C TYR A 75 6.72 -0.80 -5.62
N GLY A 76 7.15 -1.53 -4.59
CA GLY A 76 8.39 -1.26 -3.87
C GLY A 76 8.42 0.09 -3.16
N CYS A 77 7.23 0.62 -2.80
CA CYS A 77 7.15 1.79 -1.92
C CYS A 77 7.73 1.44 -0.55
N ALA A 78 8.37 2.42 0.09
CA ALA A 78 8.81 2.26 1.47
C ALA A 78 7.65 2.57 2.41
N ALA A 79 7.51 1.83 3.51
CA ALA A 79 6.49 2.07 4.51
C ALA A 79 7.07 2.13 5.93
N ALA A 80 6.52 2.99 6.78
CA ALA A 80 6.84 3.06 8.21
C ALA A 80 5.65 3.60 9.01
N VAL A 81 5.64 3.35 10.31
CA VAL A 81 4.50 3.67 11.20
C VAL A 81 4.90 4.73 12.21
N ILE A 82 4.03 5.73 12.39
CA ILE A 82 4.06 6.62 13.55
C ILE A 82 2.67 6.60 14.18
N ARG A 83 2.55 6.01 15.38
CA ARG A 83 1.26 5.80 16.07
C ARG A 83 0.29 4.98 15.20
N ASN A 84 -0.85 5.56 14.84
CA ASN A 84 -1.93 4.92 14.07
C ASN A 84 -1.88 5.35 12.59
N GLU A 85 -0.77 5.94 12.15
CA GLU A 85 -0.60 6.42 10.79
C GLU A 85 0.55 5.66 10.13
N ILE A 86 0.28 5.07 8.97
CA ILE A 86 1.27 4.45 8.10
C ILE A 86 1.67 5.47 7.05
N PHE A 87 2.97 5.69 6.86
CA PHE A 87 3.51 6.56 5.84
C PHE A 87 4.03 5.71 4.69
N PHE A 88 3.76 6.11 3.46
CA PHE A 88 4.25 5.48 2.24
C PHE A 88 5.04 6.48 1.41
N PHE A 89 6.24 6.10 0.98
CA PHE A 89 7.12 6.94 0.18
C PHE A 89 7.60 6.24 -1.09
N GLY A 90 7.51 6.97 -2.21
CA GLY A 90 8.04 6.57 -3.50
C GLY A 90 7.30 5.40 -4.14
N GLY A 91 8.04 4.53 -4.81
CA GLY A 91 7.52 3.36 -5.54
C GLY A 91 7.53 3.54 -7.06
N ASP A 92 7.20 2.46 -7.77
CA ASP A 92 7.02 2.43 -9.22
C ASP A 92 5.53 2.22 -9.52
N CYS A 93 5.00 2.99 -10.47
CA CYS A 93 3.62 2.83 -10.92
C CYS A 93 3.44 1.69 -11.93
N GLY A 94 4.49 1.02 -12.37
CA GLY A 94 4.39 -0.16 -13.25
C GLY A 94 4.18 0.18 -14.73
N HIS A 95 4.46 1.42 -15.13
CA HIS A 95 4.32 1.93 -16.49
C HIS A 95 5.59 2.70 -16.88
N ASP A 96 6.28 2.33 -17.95
CA ASP A 96 7.39 3.10 -18.56
C ASP A 96 8.42 3.70 -17.59
N LYS A 97 8.86 2.95 -16.56
CA LYS A 97 9.80 3.42 -15.52
C LYS A 97 9.33 4.67 -14.77
N CYS A 98 8.04 4.69 -14.46
CA CYS A 98 7.32 5.72 -13.70
C CYS A 98 7.61 5.60 -12.19
N PHE A 99 8.75 6.14 -11.76
CA PHE A 99 9.10 6.21 -10.35
C PHE A 99 8.47 7.44 -9.68
N HIS A 100 8.14 7.29 -8.41
CA HIS A 100 7.53 8.32 -7.59
C HIS A 100 8.44 8.75 -6.44
N ASN A 101 8.19 9.95 -5.92
CA ASN A 101 8.73 10.48 -4.66
C ASN A 101 7.62 11.11 -3.79
N SER A 102 6.35 10.83 -4.09
CA SER A 102 5.23 11.27 -3.26
C SER A 102 5.29 10.64 -1.87
N LEU A 103 4.81 11.40 -0.89
CA LEU A 103 4.59 10.96 0.49
C LEU A 103 3.09 10.93 0.75
N TYR A 104 2.60 9.77 1.18
CA TYR A 104 1.22 9.57 1.59
C TYR A 104 1.16 9.11 3.04
N SER A 105 0.06 9.42 3.70
CA SER A 105 -0.31 8.84 4.98
C SER A 105 -1.58 8.01 4.84
N PHE A 106 -1.68 6.95 5.62
CA PHE A 106 -2.82 6.07 5.73
C PHE A 106 -3.18 5.89 7.20
N ASN A 107 -4.39 6.29 7.55
CA ASN A 107 -4.89 6.21 8.91
C ASN A 107 -5.56 4.86 9.15
N VAL A 108 -5.03 4.06 10.09
CA VAL A 108 -5.52 2.68 10.30
C VAL A 108 -6.88 2.59 11.00
N ASP A 109 -7.32 3.67 11.66
CA ASP A 109 -8.61 3.71 12.34
C ASP A 109 -9.75 4.03 11.35
N THR A 110 -9.46 4.88 10.35
CA THR A 110 -10.45 5.38 9.38
C THR A 110 -10.33 4.75 7.99
N PHE A 111 -9.25 4.00 7.73
CA PHE A 111 -8.91 3.45 6.41
C PHE A 111 -8.89 4.52 5.31
N ASN A 112 -8.36 5.70 5.63
CA ASN A 112 -8.31 6.86 4.73
C ASN A 112 -6.88 7.17 4.29
N TRP A 113 -6.72 7.42 3.00
CA TRP A 113 -5.50 7.91 2.39
C TRP A 113 -5.47 9.44 2.34
N LYS A 114 -4.30 10.00 2.61
CA LYS A 114 -4.03 11.43 2.43
C LYS A 114 -2.68 11.64 1.75
N GLU A 115 -2.69 12.40 0.65
CA GLU A 115 -1.45 12.90 0.05
C GLU A 115 -0.86 14.00 0.94
N LEU A 116 0.39 13.83 1.37
CA LEU A 116 1.13 14.81 2.15
C LEU A 116 2.10 15.62 1.29
N SER A 117 2.69 14.98 0.28
CA SER A 117 3.54 15.63 -0.71
C SER A 117 3.35 14.93 -2.05
N PRO A 118 3.03 15.68 -3.13
CA PRO A 118 2.90 15.10 -4.46
C PRO A 118 4.25 14.72 -5.04
N THR A 119 4.21 13.92 -6.10
CA THR A 119 5.41 13.61 -6.89
C THR A 119 5.90 14.87 -7.60
N THR A 120 7.20 15.16 -7.53
CA THR A 120 7.82 16.35 -8.16
C THR A 120 9.17 16.03 -8.79
N SER A 121 9.42 16.59 -9.98
CA SER A 121 10.72 16.56 -10.66
C SER A 121 11.68 17.67 -10.19
N HIS A 122 11.22 18.60 -9.35
CA HIS A 122 11.97 19.80 -8.96
C HIS A 122 12.12 19.91 -7.45
N HIS A 123 13.35 20.10 -6.99
CA HIS A 123 13.69 20.41 -5.59
C HIS A 123 13.10 19.47 -4.52
N GLY A 124 12.78 18.22 -4.90
CA GLY A 124 12.30 17.17 -4.00
C GLY A 124 13.29 16.02 -3.85
N PRO A 125 13.00 15.03 -3.00
CA PRO A 125 13.74 13.78 -2.94
C PRO A 125 13.78 13.07 -4.30
N MET A 126 14.77 12.23 -4.55
CA MET A 126 14.81 11.42 -5.78
C MET A 126 13.56 10.53 -5.93
N MET A 127 12.98 10.51 -7.13
CA MET A 127 11.97 9.51 -7.52
C MET A 127 12.62 8.13 -7.56
N LYS A 128 12.11 7.18 -6.77
CA LYS A 128 12.75 5.87 -6.57
C LYS A 128 11.75 4.79 -6.16
N THR A 129 12.14 3.54 -6.39
CA THR A 129 11.49 2.33 -5.85
C THR A 129 12.53 1.48 -5.12
N GLY A 130 12.09 0.51 -4.30
CA GLY A 130 12.97 -0.41 -3.58
C GLY A 130 13.73 0.25 -2.42
N SER A 131 13.19 1.35 -1.88
CA SER A 131 13.74 1.99 -0.69
C SER A 131 13.14 1.43 0.60
N SER A 132 13.82 1.64 1.72
CA SER A 132 13.30 1.38 3.06
C SER A 132 13.02 2.68 3.82
N MET A 133 12.15 2.60 4.82
CA MET A 133 11.85 3.71 5.71
C MET A 133 11.78 3.18 7.14
N ILE A 134 12.31 3.95 8.09
CA ILE A 134 12.20 3.67 9.52
C ILE A 134 11.70 4.93 10.22
N ALA A 135 10.86 4.75 11.23
CA ALA A 135 10.49 5.82 12.14
C ALA A 135 11.38 5.74 13.38
N ILE A 136 11.99 6.88 13.76
CA ILE A 136 12.79 7.00 14.98
C ILE A 136 11.96 7.78 16.00
N LYS A 137 11.97 7.31 17.24
CA LYS A 137 11.28 7.93 18.38
C LYS A 137 12.24 8.76 19.21
#